data_AF-A0AAE3FKY4-F1
#
_entry.id   AF-A0AAE3FKY4-F1
#
_cell.length_a   1.000
_cell.length_b   1.000
_cell.length_c   1.000
_cell.angle_alpha   90.00
_cell.angle_beta   90.00
_cell.angle_gamma   90.00
#
_symmetry.space_group_name_H-M   'P 1'
#
loop_
_entity.id
_entity.type
_entity.pdbx_description
1 polymer ?
#
loop_
_entity_poly.entity_id
_entity_poly.type
_entity_poly.pdbx_seq_one_letter_code
_entity_poly.pdbx_strand_id
1 'polypeptide(L)'
;MDGSLHEVYTREGVLSYVVGARVDFTLEGERLKFSSYDVKDDLVEGQGDEAMRRLEYELANSSNAEVVLMDRKLTMDAEKGYSVPKRAIGIVKDFDPKVRAQLDDTFNEYPWLLVEKEGELTTGYFKLNRVSWVFRVETNFKNSEEVLSLLYVCGNYPIPEALGYNYPLFVADKVVKLFRNRMQRAVELGVGKTLKYREFRSLIEQHRAKNSGWRF
;
A
#
# COMPACT_ATOMS: atom_id res chain seq x y z
N MET A 1 3.89 6.60 0.11
CA MET A 1 4.23 5.22 -0.23
C MET A 1 2.94 4.46 -0.43
N ASP A 2 2.91 3.57 -1.42
CA ASP A 2 1.80 2.63 -1.60
C ASP A 2 2.33 1.35 -2.24
N GLY A 3 1.55 0.28 -2.18
CA GLY A 3 1.87 -1.03 -2.70
C GLY A 3 0.71 -1.64 -3.46
N SER A 4 1.03 -2.51 -4.41
CA SER A 4 0.03 -3.34 -5.06
C SER A 4 0.61 -4.70 -5.41
N LEU A 5 -0.26 -5.70 -5.45
CA LEU A 5 0.13 -7.06 -5.76
C LEU A 5 -0.84 -7.70 -6.75
N HIS A 6 -0.32 -8.69 -7.47
CA HIS A 6 -1.09 -9.60 -8.30
C HIS A 6 -0.69 -11.04 -7.98
N GLU A 7 -1.67 -11.85 -7.58
CA GLU A 7 -1.45 -13.25 -7.23
C GLU A 7 -1.93 -14.16 -8.35
N VAL A 8 -1.13 -15.17 -8.67
CA VAL A 8 -1.47 -16.25 -9.59
C VAL A 8 -1.55 -17.55 -8.79
N TYR A 9 -2.74 -18.14 -8.77
CA TYR A 9 -2.99 -19.42 -8.11
C TYR A 9 -2.59 -20.56 -9.04
N THR A 10 -1.66 -21.40 -8.58
CA THR A 10 -1.18 -22.58 -9.31
C THR A 10 -1.47 -23.85 -8.53
N ARG A 11 -1.25 -25.02 -9.15
CA ARG A 11 -1.39 -26.31 -8.44
C ARG A 11 -0.39 -26.48 -7.29
N GLU A 12 0.75 -25.78 -7.33
CA GLU A 12 1.85 -25.90 -6.37
C GLU A 12 1.73 -24.88 -5.23
N GLY A 13 0.88 -23.87 -5.38
CA GLY A 13 0.72 -22.77 -4.43
C GLY A 13 0.41 -21.44 -5.11
N VAL A 14 0.59 -20.36 -4.36
CA VAL A 14 0.38 -18.98 -4.84
C VAL A 14 1.73 -18.41 -5.29
N LEU A 15 1.76 -17.75 -6.45
CA LEU A 15 2.88 -16.91 -6.86
C LEU A 15 2.41 -15.46 -6.87
N SER A 16 3.13 -14.59 -6.18
CA SER A 16 2.73 -13.19 -6.00
C SER A 16 3.75 -12.25 -6.62
N TYR A 17 3.30 -11.45 -7.58
CA TYR A 17 4.07 -10.32 -8.09
C TYR A 17 3.67 -9.07 -7.30
N VAL A 18 4.63 -8.47 -6.62
CA VAL A 18 4.42 -7.33 -5.74
C VAL A 18 5.15 -6.10 -6.28
N VAL A 19 4.55 -4.93 -6.10
CA VAL A 19 5.09 -3.65 -6.52
C VAL A 19 4.93 -2.67 -5.37
N GLY A 20 6.00 -1.99 -4.99
CA GLY A 20 5.96 -0.84 -4.09
C GLY A 20 6.39 0.42 -4.84
N ALA A 21 5.78 1.56 -4.52
CA ALA A 21 6.21 2.85 -5.08
C ALA A 21 6.36 3.94 -4.01
N ARG A 22 7.42 4.73 -4.21
CA ARG A 22 7.58 6.05 -3.62
C ARG A 22 7.24 7.09 -4.66
N VAL A 23 6.50 8.11 -4.25
CA VAL A 23 6.28 9.33 -5.03
C VAL A 23 6.68 10.50 -4.16
N ASP A 24 7.52 11.36 -4.70
CA ASP A 24 8.13 12.48 -3.98
C ASP A 24 7.48 13.77 -4.45
N PHE A 25 7.07 14.57 -3.48
CA PHE A 25 6.49 15.89 -3.68
C PHE A 25 7.25 16.91 -2.85
N THR A 26 7.35 18.12 -3.37
CA THR A 26 7.84 19.28 -2.63
C THR A 26 6.67 20.21 -2.33
N LEU A 27 6.56 20.65 -1.08
CA LEU A 27 5.59 21.66 -0.68
C LEU A 27 6.19 23.06 -0.89
N GLU A 28 5.69 23.78 -1.90
CA GLU A 28 6.06 25.16 -2.21
C GLU A 28 4.88 26.08 -1.82
N GLY A 29 4.93 26.68 -0.62
CA GLY A 29 3.80 27.42 -0.05
C GLY A 29 2.65 26.48 0.31
N GLU A 30 1.47 26.68 -0.27
CA GLU A 30 0.29 25.82 -0.08
C GLU A 30 0.09 24.81 -1.23
N ARG A 31 1.10 24.64 -2.11
CA ARG A 31 0.99 23.76 -3.28
C ARG A 31 2.02 22.66 -3.24
N LEU A 32 1.56 21.44 -3.43
CA LEU A 32 2.42 20.30 -3.73
C LEU A 32 2.80 20.30 -5.20
N LYS A 33 4.09 20.13 -5.44
CA LYS A 33 4.68 19.94 -6.75
C LYS A 33 5.29 18.55 -6.82
N PHE A 34 4.90 17.78 -7.82
CA PHE A 34 5.48 16.48 -8.08
C PHE A 34 6.96 16.64 -8.46
N SER A 35 7.83 15.81 -7.85
CA SER A 35 9.28 15.86 -8.06
C SER A 35 9.78 14.61 -8.76
N SER A 36 9.52 13.43 -8.20
CA SER A 36 10.00 12.14 -8.72
C SER A 36 9.14 10.98 -8.25
N TYR A 37 9.36 9.81 -8.83
CA TYR A 37 8.88 8.55 -8.28
C TYR A 37 9.99 7.49 -8.36
N ASP A 38 9.93 6.51 -7.47
CA ASP A 38 10.77 5.31 -7.47
C ASP A 38 9.86 4.09 -7.32
N VAL A 39 10.15 3.04 -8.07
CA VAL A 39 9.34 1.81 -8.11
C VAL A 39 10.26 0.62 -7.90
N LYS A 40 9.88 -0.22 -6.95
CA LYS A 40 10.49 -1.54 -6.76
C LYS A 40 9.43 -2.61 -6.98
N ASP A 41 9.85 -3.72 -7.56
CA ASP A 41 9.02 -4.91 -7.68
C ASP A 41 9.78 -6.14 -7.20
N ASP A 42 9.01 -7.18 -6.87
CA ASP A 42 9.52 -8.48 -6.47
C ASP A 42 8.53 -9.58 -6.90
N LEU A 43 9.04 -10.79 -7.08
CA LEU A 43 8.25 -11.98 -7.38
C LEU A 43 8.51 -13.03 -6.31
N VAL A 44 7.49 -13.33 -5.51
CA VAL A 44 7.61 -14.20 -4.33
C VAL A 44 6.66 -15.39 -4.42
N GLU A 45 7.10 -16.53 -3.90
CA GLU A 45 6.22 -17.68 -3.65
C GLU A 45 5.43 -17.45 -2.35
N GLY A 46 4.13 -17.73 -2.37
CA GLY A 46 3.21 -17.50 -1.27
C GLY A 46 2.42 -16.20 -1.39
N GLN A 47 1.74 -15.82 -0.29
CA GLN A 47 0.94 -14.59 -0.24
C GLN A 47 1.80 -13.34 -0.31
N GLY A 48 1.40 -12.39 -1.14
CA GLY A 48 2.21 -11.22 -1.47
C GLY A 48 2.21 -10.10 -0.41
N ASP A 49 1.25 -10.10 0.53
CA ASP A 49 1.00 -8.97 1.44
C ASP A 49 2.22 -8.56 2.27
N GLU A 50 2.98 -9.54 2.75
CA GLU A 50 4.16 -9.28 3.58
C GLU A 50 5.34 -8.78 2.74
N ALA A 51 5.54 -9.33 1.54
CA ALA A 51 6.55 -8.84 0.62
C ALA A 51 6.24 -7.40 0.14
N MET A 52 4.97 -7.10 -0.12
CA MET A 52 4.50 -5.75 -0.43
C MET A 52 4.74 -4.79 0.74
N ARG A 53 4.42 -5.22 1.98
CA ARG A 53 4.73 -4.45 3.20
C ARG A 53 6.23 -4.14 3.29
N ARG A 54 7.07 -5.15 3.10
CA ARG A 54 8.52 -5.00 3.12
C ARG A 54 9.01 -3.96 2.11
N LEU A 55 8.56 -4.05 0.85
CA LEU A 55 8.94 -3.09 -0.19
C LEU A 55 8.55 -1.64 0.16
N GLU A 56 7.35 -1.43 0.70
CA GLU A 56 6.90 -0.11 1.11
C GLU A 56 7.76 0.47 2.24
N TYR A 57 8.11 -0.33 3.26
CA TYR A 57 8.98 0.12 4.35
C TYR A 57 10.44 0.29 3.92
N GLU A 58 10.96 -0.51 2.99
CA GLU A 58 12.27 -0.29 2.39
C GLU A 58 12.33 1.05 1.64
N LEU A 59 11.30 1.36 0.86
CA LEU A 59 11.18 2.64 0.15
C LEU A 59 11.01 3.82 1.12
N ALA A 60 10.23 3.64 2.19
CA ALA A 60 10.03 4.63 3.23
C ALA A 60 11.32 4.96 3.99
N ASN A 61 12.03 3.93 4.45
CA ASN A 61 13.23 4.09 5.28
C ASN A 61 14.49 4.47 4.49
N SER A 62 14.49 4.27 3.18
CA SER A 62 15.53 4.79 2.27
C SER A 62 15.24 6.20 1.76
N SER A 63 14.09 6.80 2.13
CA SER A 63 13.73 8.15 1.73
C SER A 63 14.40 9.20 2.62
N ASN A 64 14.81 10.32 2.00
CA ASN A 64 15.24 11.53 2.70
C ASN A 64 14.10 12.54 2.91
N ALA A 65 12.84 12.13 2.70
CA ALA A 65 11.69 13.01 2.84
C ALA A 65 11.49 13.46 4.30
N GLU A 66 11.07 14.71 4.48
CA GLU A 66 10.77 15.29 5.80
C GLU A 66 9.50 14.71 6.43
N VAL A 67 8.56 14.27 5.59
CA VAL A 67 7.29 13.66 5.99
C VAL A 67 7.01 12.48 5.06
N VAL A 68 6.63 11.35 5.64
CA VAL A 68 6.26 10.14 4.90
C VAL A 68 4.78 9.82 5.09
N LEU A 69 4.02 9.87 4.00
CA LEU A 69 2.63 9.39 3.97
C LEU A 69 2.59 7.91 3.58
N MET A 70 1.79 7.09 4.25
CA MET A 70 1.62 5.66 3.95
C MET A 70 0.13 5.25 4.01
N ASP A 71 -0.33 4.41 3.07
CA ASP A 71 -1.70 3.83 3.11
C ASP A 71 -1.76 2.61 4.05
N ARG A 72 -1.41 2.82 5.32
CA ARG A 72 -1.21 1.72 6.28
C ARG A 72 -1.58 2.09 7.71
N LYS A 73 -1.86 1.03 8.48
CA LYS A 73 -2.02 1.05 9.93
C LYS A 73 -0.66 0.85 10.61
N LEU A 74 0.03 1.96 10.92
CA LEU A 74 1.39 1.96 11.46
C LEU A 74 1.54 1.16 12.75
N THR A 75 0.52 1.18 13.62
CA THR A 75 0.51 0.43 14.89
C THR A 75 0.65 -1.07 14.66
N MET A 76 -0.12 -1.61 13.71
CA MET A 76 -0.07 -3.03 13.36
C MET A 76 1.28 -3.41 12.75
N ASP A 77 1.85 -2.54 11.91
CA ASP A 77 3.13 -2.82 11.29
C ASP A 77 4.29 -2.72 12.29
N ALA A 78 4.24 -1.78 13.23
CA ALA A 78 5.21 -1.66 14.32
C ALA A 78 5.19 -2.92 15.22
N GLU A 79 4.01 -3.46 15.54
CA GLU A 79 3.86 -4.73 16.28
C GLU A 79 4.48 -5.92 15.53
N LYS A 80 4.53 -5.86 14.20
CA LYS A 80 5.20 -6.86 13.34
C LYS A 80 6.71 -6.64 13.22
N GLY A 81 7.27 -5.65 13.90
CA GLY A 81 8.70 -5.35 13.91
C GLY A 81 9.17 -4.40 12.80
N TYR A 82 8.27 -3.76 12.07
CA TYR A 82 8.65 -2.75 11.08
C TYR A 82 9.09 -1.45 11.76
N SER A 83 10.23 -0.91 11.30
CA SER A 83 10.70 0.40 11.75
C SER A 83 9.90 1.49 11.04
N VAL A 84 9.00 2.13 11.78
CA VAL A 84 8.20 3.27 11.30
C VAL A 84 9.09 4.51 11.14
N PRO A 85 9.04 5.22 9.99
CA PRO A 85 9.83 6.43 9.79
C PRO A 85 9.53 7.50 10.86
N LYS A 86 10.52 8.30 11.28
CA LYS A 86 10.41 9.26 12.40
C LYS A 86 9.31 10.33 12.27
N ARG A 87 8.91 10.66 11.04
CA ARG A 87 7.85 11.62 10.71
C ARG A 87 6.92 10.97 9.70
N ALA A 88 6.12 10.02 10.17
CA ALA A 88 5.21 9.24 9.36
C ALA A 88 3.74 9.57 9.70
N ILE A 89 2.91 9.62 8.67
CA ILE A 89 1.45 9.70 8.77
C ILE A 89 0.88 8.54 7.97
N GLY A 90 0.36 7.54 8.69
CA GLY A 90 -0.41 6.43 8.16
C GLY A 90 -1.87 6.81 8.02
N ILE A 91 -2.46 6.52 6.87
CA ILE A 91 -3.85 6.80 6.55
C ILE A 91 -4.52 5.48 6.21
N VAL A 92 -5.65 5.19 6.85
CA VAL A 92 -6.37 3.93 6.70
C VAL A 92 -7.77 4.20 6.17
N LYS A 93 -8.05 3.66 4.98
CA LYS A 93 -9.35 3.77 4.29
C LYS A 93 -10.38 2.79 4.83
N ASP A 94 -9.96 1.61 5.28
CA ASP A 94 -10.87 0.55 5.71
C ASP A 94 -10.85 0.41 7.23
N PHE A 95 -11.92 0.86 7.87
CA PHE A 95 -12.19 0.71 9.30
C PHE A 95 -13.69 0.54 9.51
N ASP A 96 -14.12 0.28 10.75
CA ASP A 96 -15.51 -0.04 11.08
C ASP A 96 -16.50 0.98 10.44
N PRO A 97 -17.37 0.54 9.51
CA PRO A 97 -18.33 1.41 8.84
C PRO A 97 -19.32 2.10 9.81
N LYS A 98 -19.61 1.49 10.96
CA LYS A 98 -20.49 2.10 11.98
C LYS A 98 -19.81 3.30 12.63
N VAL A 99 -18.53 3.17 12.95
CA VAL A 99 -17.72 4.27 13.49
C VAL A 99 -17.64 5.40 12.46
N ARG A 100 -17.41 5.07 11.18
CA ARG A 100 -17.41 6.06 10.10
C ARG A 100 -18.72 6.85 10.04
N ALA A 101 -19.86 6.15 9.99
CA ALA A 101 -21.17 6.79 9.90
C ALA A 101 -21.44 7.71 11.10
N GLN A 102 -21.11 7.25 12.31
CA GLN A 102 -21.26 8.06 13.53
C GLN A 102 -20.42 9.34 13.46
N LEU A 103 -19.16 9.25 13.04
CA LEU A 103 -18.27 10.41 12.91
C LEU A 103 -18.73 11.38 11.81
N ASP A 104 -19.26 10.86 10.71
CA ASP A 104 -19.82 11.67 9.62
C ASP A 104 -21.00 12.54 10.07
N ASP A 105 -21.83 12.02 10.99
CA ASP A 105 -23.00 12.73 11.53
C ASP A 105 -22.65 13.65 12.72
N THR A 106 -21.49 13.46 13.36
CA THR A 106 -21.11 14.17 14.60
C THR A 106 -20.57 15.57 14.34
N PHE A 107 -19.76 15.76 13.28
CA PHE A 107 -19.03 17.00 13.05
C PHE A 107 -19.48 17.72 11.77
N ASN A 108 -19.81 19.00 11.89
CA ASN A 108 -20.31 19.83 10.77
C ASN A 108 -19.35 20.93 10.31
N GLU A 109 -18.26 21.17 11.03
CA GLU A 109 -17.23 22.16 10.69
C GLU A 109 -15.97 21.45 10.18
N TYR A 110 -15.41 21.91 9.06
CA TYR A 110 -14.27 21.27 8.38
C TYR A 110 -13.13 22.27 8.14
N PRO A 111 -11.86 21.82 8.08
CA PRO A 111 -11.38 20.44 8.32
C PRO A 111 -11.31 20.12 9.83
N TRP A 112 -11.35 18.84 10.19
CA TRP A 112 -11.21 18.41 11.59
C TRP A 112 -10.32 17.17 11.74
N LEU A 113 -9.69 17.06 12.92
CA LEU A 113 -8.92 15.92 13.40
C LEU A 113 -9.36 15.61 14.83
N LEU A 114 -9.91 14.41 15.03
CA LEU A 114 -10.24 13.86 16.34
C LEU A 114 -9.11 12.94 16.80
N VAL A 115 -8.46 13.26 17.91
CA VAL A 115 -7.44 12.40 18.52
C VAL A 115 -8.11 11.46 19.54
N GLU A 116 -7.96 10.15 19.35
CA GLU A 116 -8.52 9.15 20.27
C GLU A 116 -7.51 8.66 21.31
N LYS A 117 -6.25 8.49 20.90
CA LYS A 117 -5.19 7.97 21.74
C LYS A 117 -3.88 8.67 21.41
N GLU A 118 -3.19 9.10 22.45
CA GLU A 118 -1.82 9.61 22.37
C GLU A 118 -0.84 8.57 22.93
N GLY A 119 0.36 8.51 22.35
CA GLY A 119 1.39 7.56 22.75
C GLY A 119 2.64 7.68 21.87
N GLU A 120 3.33 6.56 21.65
CA GLU A 120 4.38 6.50 20.64
C GLU A 120 3.81 6.80 19.25
N LEU A 121 2.69 6.15 18.93
CA LEU A 121 1.83 6.46 17.80
C LEU A 121 0.51 7.03 18.31
N THR A 122 0.23 8.27 17.91
CA THR A 122 -1.06 8.92 18.08
C THR A 122 -2.03 8.38 17.04
N THR A 123 -3.26 8.06 17.45
CA THR A 123 -4.30 7.55 16.57
C THR A 123 -5.55 8.42 16.65
N GLY A 124 -6.25 8.54 15.53
CA GLY A 124 -7.47 9.32 15.46
C GLY A 124 -8.18 9.20 14.13
N TYR A 125 -9.07 10.15 13.87
CA TYR A 125 -9.80 10.27 12.60
C TYR A 125 -9.78 11.70 12.10
N PHE A 126 -9.86 11.87 10.79
CA PHE A 126 -9.97 13.19 10.20
C PHE A 126 -10.94 13.21 9.04
N LYS A 127 -11.44 14.40 8.74
CA LYS A 127 -12.21 14.71 7.53
C LYS A 127 -11.88 16.13 7.10
N LEU A 128 -11.62 16.31 5.80
CA LEU A 128 -11.04 17.56 5.28
C LEU A 128 -12.09 18.51 4.75
N ASN A 129 -13.22 18.00 4.26
CA ASN A 129 -14.31 18.79 3.74
C ASN A 129 -15.64 18.01 3.79
N ARG A 130 -16.74 18.68 3.43
CA ARG A 130 -18.09 18.10 3.48
C ARG A 130 -18.27 16.84 2.63
N VAL A 131 -17.57 16.74 1.50
CA VAL A 131 -17.72 15.64 0.53
C VAL A 131 -16.63 14.57 0.66
N SER A 132 -15.61 14.79 1.49
CA SER A 132 -14.56 13.81 1.76
C SER A 132 -15.06 12.70 2.68
N TRP A 133 -14.46 11.52 2.56
CA TRP A 133 -14.66 10.46 3.55
C TRP A 133 -13.97 10.79 4.89
N VAL A 134 -14.43 10.15 5.95
CA VAL A 134 -13.65 10.05 7.19
C VAL A 134 -12.58 9.00 7.00
N PHE A 135 -11.35 9.35 7.33
CA PHE A 135 -10.20 8.45 7.34
C PHE A 135 -9.69 8.27 8.76
N ARG A 136 -9.15 7.08 9.04
CA ARG A 136 -8.34 6.88 10.26
C ARG A 136 -6.92 7.35 9.98
N VAL A 137 -6.31 7.99 10.96
CA VAL A 137 -4.91 8.43 10.92
C VAL A 137 -4.13 7.82 12.08
N GLU A 138 -2.90 7.42 11.80
CA GLU A 138 -1.91 7.01 12.79
C GLU A 138 -0.60 7.75 12.52
N THR A 139 0.00 8.35 13.53
CA THR A 139 1.15 9.23 13.33
C THR A 139 2.06 9.25 14.54
N ASN A 140 3.37 9.42 14.33
CA ASN A 140 4.32 9.70 15.42
C ASN A 140 4.61 11.20 15.59
N PHE A 141 3.90 12.06 14.85
CA PHE A 141 3.91 13.50 15.11
C PHE A 141 3.28 13.80 16.46
N LYS A 142 3.85 14.77 17.16
CA LYS A 142 3.34 15.23 18.47
C LYS A 142 2.39 16.41 18.35
N ASN A 143 2.44 17.17 17.26
CA ASN A 143 1.58 18.32 17.03
C ASN A 143 0.42 17.93 16.11
N SER A 144 -0.80 17.88 16.64
CA SER A 144 -2.03 17.56 15.91
C SER A 144 -2.43 18.64 14.90
N GLU A 145 -2.17 19.92 15.18
CA GLU A 145 -2.44 21.02 14.26
C GLU A 145 -1.54 20.94 13.03
N GLU A 146 -0.26 20.58 13.21
CA GLU A 146 0.67 20.34 12.11
C GLU A 146 0.18 19.17 11.23
N VAL A 147 -0.27 18.08 11.85
CA VAL A 147 -0.82 16.92 11.14
C VAL A 147 -2.06 17.30 10.33
N LEU A 148 -3.03 17.99 10.94
CA LEU A 148 -4.23 18.44 10.25
C LEU A 148 -3.89 19.38 9.08
N SER A 149 -2.93 20.29 9.27
CA SER A 149 -2.49 21.22 8.22
C SER A 149 -1.86 20.47 7.04
N LEU A 150 -0.96 19.51 7.32
CA LEU A 150 -0.33 18.67 6.30
C LEU A 150 -1.37 17.83 5.56
N LEU A 151 -2.30 17.20 6.29
CA LEU A 151 -3.38 16.41 5.71
C LEU A 151 -4.28 17.27 4.82
N TYR A 152 -4.63 18.48 5.27
CA TYR A 152 -5.45 19.41 4.51
C TYR A 152 -4.77 19.84 3.21
N VAL A 153 -3.52 20.31 3.26
CA VAL A 153 -2.76 20.70 2.06
C VAL A 153 -2.63 19.52 1.09
N CYS A 154 -2.38 18.32 1.61
CA CYS A 154 -2.23 17.15 0.77
C CYS A 154 -3.57 16.65 0.20
N GLY A 155 -4.70 16.86 0.87
CA GLY A 155 -6.01 16.32 0.47
C GLY A 155 -6.94 17.30 -0.21
N ASN A 156 -6.67 18.61 -0.13
CA ASN A 156 -7.50 19.66 -0.74
C ASN A 156 -7.18 19.88 -2.24
N TYR A 157 -7.04 18.78 -2.98
CA TYR A 157 -6.86 18.79 -4.42
C TYR A 157 -8.20 18.44 -5.12
N PRO A 158 -8.55 19.11 -6.23
CA PRO A 158 -9.83 18.91 -6.91
C PRO A 158 -9.83 17.63 -7.77
N ILE A 159 -9.64 16.47 -7.12
CA ILE A 159 -9.65 15.15 -7.74
C ILE A 159 -10.91 14.44 -7.25
N PRO A 160 -11.97 14.37 -8.08
CA PRO A 160 -13.25 13.79 -7.67
C PRO A 160 -13.12 12.36 -7.13
N GLU A 161 -12.27 11.55 -7.74
CA GLU A 161 -12.06 10.15 -7.37
C GLU A 161 -11.31 9.95 -6.05
N ALA A 162 -10.63 11.00 -5.55
CA ALA A 162 -9.88 10.91 -4.31
C ALA A 162 -10.78 11.04 -3.07
N LEU A 163 -11.94 11.71 -3.16
CA LEU A 163 -12.87 11.91 -2.03
C LEU A 163 -12.16 12.40 -0.74
N GLY A 164 -11.22 13.33 -0.89
CA GLY A 164 -10.40 13.88 0.19
C GLY A 164 -9.22 12.99 0.62
N TYR A 165 -8.97 11.89 -0.07
CA TYR A 165 -7.74 11.11 0.09
C TYR A 165 -6.52 11.93 -0.36
N ASN A 166 -5.45 11.84 0.40
CA ASN A 166 -4.27 12.68 0.19
C ASN A 166 -3.62 12.42 -1.18
N TYR A 167 -3.44 13.50 -1.94
CA TYR A 167 -2.98 13.48 -3.32
C TYR A 167 -1.67 12.71 -3.56
N PRO A 168 -0.62 12.84 -2.73
CA PRO A 168 0.57 12.01 -2.87
C PRO A 168 0.28 10.52 -2.80
N LEU A 169 -0.59 10.08 -1.88
CA LEU A 169 -0.97 8.68 -1.78
C LEU A 169 -1.85 8.24 -2.96
N PHE A 170 -2.75 9.11 -3.43
CA PHE A 170 -3.53 8.84 -4.64
C PHE A 170 -2.62 8.60 -5.86
N VAL A 171 -1.57 9.42 -6.03
CA VAL A 171 -0.61 9.24 -7.13
C VAL A 171 0.20 7.95 -6.95
N ALA A 172 0.64 7.65 -5.72
CA ALA A 172 1.33 6.39 -5.42
C ALA A 172 0.47 5.17 -5.81
N ASP A 173 -0.81 5.15 -5.42
CA ASP A 173 -1.80 4.12 -5.79
C ASP A 173 -1.87 3.91 -7.31
N LYS A 174 -1.92 5.00 -8.08
CA LYS A 174 -1.95 4.92 -9.55
C LYS A 174 -0.65 4.38 -10.14
N VAL A 175 0.49 4.79 -9.58
CA VAL A 175 1.81 4.30 -10.02
C VAL A 175 1.92 2.80 -9.80
N VAL A 176 1.66 2.29 -8.59
CA VAL A 176 1.77 0.86 -8.32
C VAL A 176 0.82 0.03 -9.17
N LYS A 177 -0.42 0.48 -9.37
CA LYS A 177 -1.40 -0.20 -10.23
C LYS A 177 -0.96 -0.21 -11.70
N LEU A 178 -0.36 0.87 -12.20
CA LEU A 178 0.15 0.92 -13.57
C LEU A 178 1.25 -0.14 -13.79
N PHE A 179 2.25 -0.18 -12.89
CA PHE A 179 3.37 -1.12 -13.02
C PHE A 179 2.93 -2.57 -12.79
N ARG A 180 2.08 -2.82 -11.80
CA ARG A 180 1.46 -4.14 -11.58
C ARG A 180 0.72 -4.62 -12.82
N ASN A 181 -0.16 -3.79 -13.40
CA ASN A 181 -0.96 -4.17 -14.57
C ASN A 181 -0.10 -4.42 -15.82
N ARG A 182 1.02 -3.70 -15.98
CA ARG A 182 1.98 -3.96 -17.08
C ARG A 182 2.60 -5.35 -16.99
N MET A 183 2.98 -5.76 -15.78
CA MET A 183 3.67 -7.03 -15.55
C MET A 183 2.73 -8.20 -15.32
N GLN A 184 1.47 -7.97 -14.94
CA GLN A 184 0.45 -9.00 -14.74
C GLN A 184 0.42 -10.02 -15.89
N ARG A 185 0.30 -9.55 -17.14
CA ARG A 185 0.24 -10.44 -18.31
C ARG A 185 1.53 -11.25 -18.50
N ALA A 186 2.69 -10.66 -18.20
CA ALA A 186 3.97 -11.34 -18.33
C ALA A 186 4.11 -12.45 -17.28
N VAL A 187 3.65 -12.20 -16.04
CA VAL A 187 3.63 -13.18 -14.94
C VAL A 187 2.68 -14.33 -15.27
N GLU A 188 1.45 -14.03 -15.69
CA GLU A 188 0.46 -15.04 -16.10
C GLU A 188 0.99 -15.94 -17.24
N LEU A 189 1.63 -15.34 -18.26
CA LEU A 189 2.22 -16.08 -19.39
C LEU A 189 3.47 -16.87 -18.97
N GLY A 190 4.32 -16.32 -18.10
CA GLY A 190 5.51 -16.97 -17.57
C GLY A 190 5.14 -18.21 -16.76
N VAL A 191 4.15 -18.10 -15.88
CA VAL A 191 3.56 -19.23 -15.15
C VAL A 191 2.97 -20.24 -16.13
N GLY A 192 2.18 -19.79 -17.11
CA GLY A 192 1.58 -20.69 -18.12
C GLY A 192 2.60 -21.47 -18.95
N LYS A 193 3.73 -20.86 -19.32
CA LYS A 193 4.82 -21.54 -20.05
C LYS A 193 5.61 -22.48 -19.15
N THR A 194 5.86 -22.09 -17.89
CA THR A 194 6.58 -22.90 -16.92
C THR A 194 5.77 -24.14 -16.52
N LEU A 195 4.45 -23.97 -16.32
CA LEU A 195 3.51 -25.07 -16.09
C LEU A 195 3.49 -26.04 -17.28
N LYS A 196 3.37 -25.54 -18.53
CA LYS A 196 3.40 -26.41 -19.73
C LYS A 196 4.70 -27.20 -19.87
N TYR A 197 5.85 -26.57 -19.60
CA TYR A 197 7.14 -27.24 -19.67
C TYR A 197 7.29 -28.31 -18.57
N ARG A 198 6.80 -28.03 -17.35
CA ARG A 198 6.82 -29.00 -16.24
C ARG A 198 5.83 -30.14 -16.44
N GLU A 199 4.62 -29.87 -16.93
CA GLU A 199 3.64 -30.92 -17.28
C GLU A 199 4.20 -31.85 -18.36
N PHE A 200 4.87 -31.28 -19.38
CA PHE A 200 5.59 -32.06 -20.38
C PHE A 200 6.73 -32.89 -19.77
N ARG A 201 7.51 -32.32 -18.86
CA ARG A 201 8.61 -33.02 -18.18
C ARG A 201 8.10 -34.15 -17.27
N SER A 202 7.02 -33.91 -16.52
CA SER A 202 6.35 -34.90 -15.67
C SER A 202 5.76 -36.04 -16.52
N LEU A 203 5.13 -35.72 -17.66
CA LEU A 203 4.69 -36.73 -18.64
C LEU A 203 5.85 -37.58 -19.17
N ILE A 204 6.97 -36.95 -19.53
CA ILE A 204 8.17 -37.68 -19.98
C ILE A 204 8.77 -38.54 -18.86
N GLU A 205 8.82 -38.06 -17.62
CA GLU A 205 9.32 -38.81 -16.47
C GLU A 205 8.41 -39.99 -16.12
N GLN A 206 7.09 -39.82 -16.16
CA GLN A 206 6.13 -40.93 -16.02
C GLN A 206 6.24 -41.96 -17.15
N HIS A 207 6.51 -41.50 -18.38
CA HIS A 207 6.71 -42.38 -19.52
C HIS A 207 8.04 -43.15 -19.41
N ARG A 208 9.10 -42.50 -18.91
CA ARG A 208 10.37 -43.16 -18.58
C ARG A 208 10.20 -44.17 -17.47
N ALA A 209 9.50 -43.84 -16.39
CA ALA A 209 9.24 -44.73 -15.26
C ALA A 209 8.42 -45.97 -15.65
N LYS A 210 7.43 -45.81 -16.56
CA LYS A 210 6.67 -46.94 -17.12
C LYS A 210 7.51 -47.84 -18.03
N ASN A 211 8.44 -47.27 -18.79
CA ASN A 211 9.29 -48.02 -19.72
C ASN A 211 10.60 -48.52 -19.09
N SER A 212 10.95 -48.07 -17.87
CA SER A 212 12.19 -48.47 -17.20
C SER A 212 12.07 -49.71 -16.32
N GLY A 213 10.91 -50.36 -16.22
CA GLY A 213 10.82 -51.77 -15.78
C GLY A 213 11.57 -52.16 -14.50
N TRP A 214 11.56 -51.33 -13.45
CA TRP A 214 12.02 -51.75 -12.12
C TRP A 214 10.83 -51.91 -11.20
N ARG A 215 10.45 -53.18 -11.00
CA ARG A 215 9.62 -53.66 -9.90
C ARG A 215 10.50 -53.79 -8.66
N PHE A 216 10.07 -53.21 -7.55
CA PHE A 216 10.26 -53.81 -6.23
C PHE A 216 8.87 -54.14 -5.68
#